data_AF-E1Z3I3-F1
#
_entry.id   AF-E1Z3I3-F1
#
_cell.length_a   1.000
_cell.length_b   1.000
_cell.length_c   1.000
_cell.angle_alpha   90.00
_cell.angle_beta   90.00
_cell.angle_gamma   90.00
#
_symmetry.space_group_name_H-M   'P 1'
#
loop_
_entity.id
_entity.type
_entity.pdbx_description
1 polymer ?
#
loop_
_entity_poly.entity_id
_entity_poly.type
_entity_poly.pdbx_seq_one_letter_code
_entity_poly.pdbx_strand_id
1 'polypeptide(L)' 'MEGQQQRFCQKCGHFQLLSAFVGLKRTCQMALDQHNERRRDKQKRKRGQAWLGPSGNGDGGGGAWAGRQQQQQQQQK' A
#
# COMPACT_ATOMS: atom_id res chain seq x y z
N MET A 1 -10.70 -19.19 -37.35
CA MET A 1 -9.95 -19.36 -36.10
C MET A 1 -9.71 -17.97 -35.53
N GLU A 2 -10.47 -17.57 -34.52
CA GLU A 2 -10.29 -16.24 -33.91
C GLU A 2 -8.98 -16.19 -33.13
N GLY A 3 -8.09 -15.28 -33.55
CA GLY A 3 -6.89 -14.95 -32.81
C GLY A 3 -7.29 -14.40 -31.44
N GLN A 4 -7.00 -15.15 -30.38
CA GLN A 4 -7.32 -14.72 -29.03
C GLN A 4 -6.43 -13.55 -28.63
N GLN A 5 -7.06 -12.43 -28.27
CA GLN A 5 -6.32 -11.25 -27.86
C GLN A 5 -5.71 -11.48 -26.47
N GLN A 6 -4.39 -11.32 -26.36
CA GLN A 6 -3.63 -11.46 -25.12
C GLN A 6 -3.04 -10.11 -24.68
N ARG A 7 -2.89 -9.92 -23.38
CA ARG A 7 -2.24 -8.76 -22.75
C ARG A 7 -1.22 -9.21 -21.72
N PHE A 8 -0.16 -8.42 -21.56
CA PHE A 8 0.86 -8.66 -20.54
C PHE A 8 0.38 -8.14 -19.17
N CYS A 9 0.39 -9.01 -18.15
CA CYS A 9 0.09 -8.62 -16.77
C CYS A 9 1.37 -8.18 -16.05
N GLN A 10 1.48 -6.91 -15.68
CA GLN A 10 2.67 -6.37 -15.00
C GLN A 10 2.94 -7.02 -13.64
N LYS A 11 1.91 -7.56 -12.97
CA LYS A 11 2.06 -8.17 -11.64
C LYS A 11 2.46 -9.65 -11.71
N CYS A 12 2.07 -10.34 -12.77
CA CYS A 12 2.34 -11.78 -12.95
C CYS A 12 3.56 -12.03 -13.84
N GLY A 13 3.95 -11.07 -14.68
CA GLY A 13 5.12 -11.20 -15.55
C GLY A 13 4.93 -12.11 -16.77
N HIS A 14 3.69 -12.39 -17.19
CA HIS A 14 3.40 -13.19 -18.39
C HIS A 14 2.16 -12.70 -19.14
N PHE A 15 1.95 -13.23 -20.34
CA PHE A 15 0.77 -12.95 -21.17
C PHE A 15 -0.44 -13.76 -20.71
N GLN A 16 -1.59 -13.09 -20.63
CA GLN A 16 -2.88 -13.66 -20.25
C GLN A 16 -3.94 -13.21 -21.27
N LEU A 17 -5.05 -13.94 -21.36
CA LEU A 17 -6.17 -13.58 -22.24
C LEU A 17 -6.81 -12.25 -21.83
N LEU A 18 -7.31 -11.46 -22.78
CA LEU A 18 -8.01 -10.20 -22.49
C LEU A 18 -9.18 -10.39 -21.52
N SER A 19 -9.85 -11.54 -21.57
CA SER A 19 -10.94 -11.92 -20.65
C SER A 19 -10.50 -11.98 -19.18
N ALA A 20 -9.20 -12.14 -18.90
CA ALA A 20 -8.65 -12.12 -17.54
C ALA A 20 -8.41 -10.69 -17.01
N PHE A 21 -8.63 -9.65 -17.83
CA PHE A 21 -8.47 -8.25 -17.47
C PHE A 21 -9.85 -7.58 -17.35
N VAL A 22 -9.98 -6.68 -16.37
CA VAL A 22 -11.26 -5.99 -16.11
C VAL A 22 -11.09 -4.50 -16.34
N GLY A 23 -11.84 -3.99 -17.31
CA GLY A 23 -11.83 -2.59 -17.73
C GLY A 23 -10.46 -2.13 -18.24
N LEU A 24 -9.95 -1.03 -17.68
CA LEU A 24 -8.71 -0.37 -18.09
C LEU A 24 -7.46 -0.77 -17.28
N LYS A 25 -7.56 -1.76 -16.38
CA LYS A 25 -6.46 -2.11 -15.47
C LYS A 25 -5.41 -2.99 -16.17
N ARG A 26 -4.12 -2.69 -15.95
CA ARG A 26 -2.96 -3.45 -16.48
C ARG A 26 -2.56 -4.67 -15.63
N THR A 27 -3.41 -5.02 -14.66
CA THR A 27 -3.26 -6.19 -13.80
C THR A 27 -4.45 -7.10 -14.02
N CYS A 28 -4.21 -8.41 -14.11
CA CYS A 28 -5.29 -9.38 -14.21
C CYS A 28 -6.19 -9.35 -12.97
N GLN A 29 -7.42 -9.80 -13.15
CA GLN A 29 -8.45 -9.82 -12.12
C GLN A 29 -8.02 -10.60 -10.88
N MET A 30 -7.42 -11.78 -11.09
CA MET A 30 -6.93 -12.64 -10.01
C MET A 30 -5.94 -11.93 -9.08
N ALA A 31 -4.97 -11.19 -9.65
CA ALA A 31 -4.00 -10.45 -8.85
C ALA A 31 -4.65 -9.27 -8.09
N LEU A 32 -5.68 -8.65 -8.68
CA LEU A 32 -6.44 -7.58 -8.05
C LEU A 32 -7.28 -8.12 -6.87
N ASP A 33 -7.90 -9.28 -7.01
CA ASP A 33 -8.71 -9.89 -5.96
C ASP A 33 -7.84 -10.30 -4.77
N GLN A 34 -6.70 -10.95 -5.02
CA GLN A 34 -5.73 -11.25 -3.97
C GLN A 34 -5.20 -9.97 -3.27
N HIS A 35 -5.05 -8.87 -4.01
CA HIS A 35 -4.70 -7.58 -3.41
C HIS A 35 -5.80 -7.07 -2.48
N ASN A 36 -7.06 -7.13 -2.92
CA ASN A 36 -8.21 -6.68 -2.15
C ASN A 36 -8.39 -7.50 -0.87
N GLU A 37 -8.22 -8.82 -0.92
CA GLU A 37 -8.24 -9.71 0.24
C GLU A 37 -7.16 -9.35 1.26
N ARG A 38 -5.90 -9.24 0.83
CA ARG A 38 -4.80 -8.83 1.73
C ARG A 38 -5.05 -7.47 2.37
N ARG A 39 -5.65 -6.53 1.64
CA ARG A 39 -6.05 -5.23 2.19
C ARG A 39 -7.14 -5.36 3.25
N ARG A 40 -8.15 -6.19 3.00
CA ARG A 40 -9.24 -6.48 3.96
C ARG A 40 -8.70 -7.14 5.23
N ASP A 41 -7.81 -8.11 5.12
CA ASP A 41 -7.25 -8.79 6.30
C ASP A 41 -6.34 -7.89 7.13
N LYS A 42 -5.53 -7.04 6.48
CA LYS A 42 -4.74 -6.03 7.21
C LYS A 42 -5.64 -5.04 7.96
N GLN A 43 -6.78 -4.66 7.39
CA GLN A 43 -7.77 -3.82 8.08
C GLN A 43 -8.46 -4.55 9.24
N LYS A 44 -8.81 -5.84 9.08
CA LYS A 44 -9.37 -6.66 10.16
C LYS A 44 -8.39 -6.82 11.32
N ARG A 45 -7.10 -7.10 11.04
CA ARG A 45 -6.05 -7.14 12.06
C ARG A 45 -5.94 -5.80 12.80
N LYS A 46 -5.96 -4.67 12.08
CA LYS A 46 -5.96 -3.35 12.73
C LYS A 46 -7.19 -3.10 13.61
N ARG A 47 -8.38 -3.54 13.20
CA ARG A 47 -9.62 -3.42 14.01
C ARG A 47 -9.64 -4.35 15.23
N GLY A 48 -9.13 -5.57 15.12
CA GLY A 48 -8.97 -6.49 16.27
C GLY A 48 -7.86 -6.07 17.23
N GLN A 49 -6.89 -5.28 16.76
CA GLN A 49 -5.81 -4.70 17.56
C GLN A 49 -6.15 -3.31 18.12
N ALA A 50 -7.24 -2.69 17.70
CA ALA A 50 -7.65 -1.35 18.14
C ALA A 50 -8.44 -1.35 19.47
N TRP A 51 -8.80 -2.53 20.01
CA TRP A 51 -9.53 -2.65 21.27
C TRP A 51 -8.70 -3.26 22.41
N LEU A 52 -7.49 -3.75 22.11
CA LEU A 52 -6.51 -4.12 23.13
C LEU A 52 -5.57 -2.93 23.29
N GLY A 53 -5.85 -2.10 24.31
CA GLY A 53 -4.92 -1.08 24.78
C GLY A 53 -3.55 -1.68 25.18
N PRO A 54 -2.55 -0.82 25.43
CA PRO A 54 -1.15 -1.16 25.25
C PRO A 54 -0.66 -2.07 26.38
N SER A 55 -0.02 -3.18 26.02
CA SER A 55 0.96 -3.80 26.90
C SER A 55 2.26 -4.01 26.14
N GLY A 56 3.27 -3.24 26.54
CA GLY A 56 4.67 -3.66 26.50
C GLY A 56 5.49 -3.11 25.34
N ASN A 57 6.29 -2.10 25.66
CA ASN A 57 7.64 -1.81 25.17
C ASN A 57 7.91 -1.99 23.67
N GLY A 58 7.92 -0.85 22.97
CA GLY A 58 8.54 -0.73 21.66
C GLY A 58 9.25 0.61 21.56
N ASP A 59 10.50 0.67 22.03
CA ASP A 59 11.50 1.65 21.61
C ASP A 59 11.69 1.55 20.09
N GLY A 60 10.82 2.21 19.34
CA GLY A 60 10.85 2.27 17.89
C GLY A 60 10.83 3.73 17.46
N GLY A 61 11.98 4.39 17.64
CA GLY A 61 12.20 5.80 17.35
C GLY A 61 11.56 6.24 16.03
N GLY A 62 10.50 7.04 16.15
CA GLY A 62 9.93 7.78 15.04
C GLY A 62 10.95 8.81 14.56
N GLY A 63 11.29 8.72 13.28
CA GLY A 63 12.18 9.67 12.61
C GLY A 63 11.73 11.11 12.84
N ALA A 64 12.62 11.88 13.46
CA ALA A 64 12.46 13.31 13.70
C ALA A 64 12.45 14.05 12.36
N TRP A 65 11.28 14.54 11.95
CA TRP A 65 11.10 15.54 10.90
C TRP A 65 11.20 16.96 11.48
N ALA A 66 11.87 17.15 12.61
CA ALA A 66 12.04 18.45 13.24
C ALA A 66 12.90 19.36 12.34
N GLY A 67 12.20 20.11 11.49
CA GLY A 67 12.75 21.16 10.66
C GLY A 67 13.49 22.17 11.53
N ARG A 68 14.78 22.27 11.26
CA ARG A 68 15.70 23.31 11.69
C ARG A 68 15.09 24.69 11.44
N GLN A 69 14.60 25.37 12.47
CA GLN A 69 14.35 26.82 12.41
C GLN A 69 15.60 27.55 12.86
N GLN A 70 16.20 28.23 11.89
CA GLN A 70 17.41 29.02 12.00
C GLN A 70 17.13 30.32 12.77
N GLN A 71 17.98 30.55 13.75
CA GLN A 71 18.24 31.80 14.47
C GLN A 71 18.22 33.03 13.55
N GLN A 72 17.42 34.05 13.89
CA GLN A 72 17.81 35.46 13.83
C GLN A 72 16.69 36.39 14.30
N GLN A 73 17.00 37.17 15.34
CA GLN A 73 16.78 38.62 15.50
C GLN A 73 16.67 38.91 17.01
N GLN A 74 17.75 39.38 17.62
CA GLN A 74 18.14 40.79 17.70
C GLN A 74 17.45 41.51 18.87
N GLN A 75 18.30 42.15 19.68
CA GLN A 75 18.01 43.33 20.47
C GLN A 75 17.17 43.13 21.74
N GLN A 76 17.85 43.15 22.89
CA GLN A 76 17.60 44.14 23.96
C GLN A 76 18.52 43.90 25.17
N LYS A 77 19.66 44.60 25.19
CA LYS A 77 20.12 45.45 26.29
C LYS A 77 21.42 46.15 25.91
#